data_AF-A0A6C0K8N9-F1
#
_entry.id   AF-A0A6C0K8N9-F1
#
_cell.length_a   1.000
_cell.length_b   1.000
_cell.length_c   1.000
_cell.angle_alpha   90.00
_cell.angle_beta   90.00
_cell.angle_gamma   90.00
#
_symmetry.space_group_name_H-M   'P 1'
#
loop_
_entity.id
_entity.type
_entity.pdbx_description
1 polymer ?
#
loop_
_entity_poly.entity_id
_entity_poly.type
_entity_poly.pdbx_seq_one_letter_code
_entity_poly.pdbx_strand_id
1 'polypeptide(L)'
;MEKVRSFNTLYGELIDILVRQFPHITKLQEFGGIYRLLVKANPRGPMQYFIKNVSKYAENIFNEDVDFFLGNAKINSNVSKLVTDSGLNELWGNLDKESQKNIWRYLQGLIKLGYSSYGIRGKERIVEHQRHIQESNTPVLQYLESVYGAN
;
A
#
# COMPACT_ATOMS: atom_id res chain seq x y z
N MET A 1 -6.62 16.55 -6.80
CA MET A 1 -7.88 15.77 -6.83
C MET A 1 -7.79 14.55 -7.73
N GLU A 2 -7.32 14.70 -8.98
CA GLU A 2 -7.20 13.59 -9.94
C GLU A 2 -6.34 12.42 -9.44
N LYS A 3 -5.13 12.69 -8.93
CA LYS A 3 -4.22 11.64 -8.42
C LYS A 3 -4.82 10.80 -7.29
N VAL A 4 -5.56 11.44 -6.38
CA VAL A 4 -6.27 10.76 -5.28
C VAL A 4 -7.38 9.86 -5.83
N ARG A 5 -8.10 10.33 -6.87
CA ARG A 5 -9.10 9.51 -7.55
C ARG A 5 -8.46 8.30 -8.23
N SER A 6 -7.39 8.49 -9.00
CA SER A 6 -6.66 7.40 -9.66
C SER A 6 -6.13 6.39 -8.64
N PHE A 7 -5.61 6.88 -7.50
CA PHE A 7 -5.18 6.02 -6.40
C PHE A 7 -6.34 5.18 -5.87
N ASN A 8 -7.48 5.81 -5.56
CA ASN A 8 -8.64 5.10 -5.00
C ASN A 8 -9.26 4.11 -6.00
N THR A 9 -9.23 4.42 -7.30
CA THR A 9 -9.64 3.48 -8.34
C THR A 9 -8.75 2.24 -8.33
N LEU A 10 -7.42 2.43 -8.41
CA LEU A 10 -6.47 1.33 -8.42
C LEU A 10 -6.53 0.49 -7.13
N TYR A 11 -6.73 1.13 -5.97
CA TYR A 11 -6.80 0.43 -4.70
C TYR A 11 -8.11 -0.35 -4.56
N GLY A 12 -9.21 0.22 -5.05
CA GLY A 12 -10.50 -0.48 -5.13
C GLY A 12 -10.42 -1.72 -6.01
N GLU A 13 -9.77 -1.61 -7.18
CA GLU A 13 -9.54 -2.75 -8.07
C GLU A 13 -8.72 -3.86 -7.41
N LEU A 14 -7.63 -3.52 -6.72
CA LEU A 14 -6.85 -4.49 -5.95
C LEU A 14 -7.72 -5.22 -4.92
N ILE A 15 -8.49 -4.45 -4.14
CA ILE A 15 -9.37 -5.03 -3.10
C ILE A 15 -10.43 -5.94 -3.73
N ASP A 16 -11.06 -5.52 -4.82
CA ASP A 16 -12.09 -6.32 -5.49
C ASP A 16 -11.51 -7.61 -6.07
N ILE A 17 -10.27 -7.59 -6.60
CA ILE A 17 -9.56 -8.80 -7.04
C ILE A 17 -9.32 -9.73 -5.85
N LEU A 18 -8.79 -9.21 -4.74
CA LEU A 18 -8.53 -10.00 -3.54
C LEU A 18 -9.83 -10.62 -2.99
N VAL A 19 -10.92 -9.85 -2.91
CA VAL A 19 -12.22 -10.35 -2.45
C VAL A 19 -12.76 -11.45 -3.37
N ARG A 20 -12.62 -11.31 -4.69
CA ARG A 20 -13.05 -12.32 -5.66
C ARG A 20 -12.20 -13.60 -5.57
N GLN A 21 -10.91 -13.46 -5.32
CA GLN A 21 -9.98 -14.59 -5.22
C GLN A 21 -10.12 -15.33 -3.90
N PHE A 22 -10.49 -14.64 -2.83
CA PHE A 22 -10.63 -15.19 -1.49
C PHE A 22 -12.01 -14.88 -0.89
N PRO A 23 -13.10 -15.38 -1.50
CA PRO A 23 -14.46 -15.02 -1.09
C PRO A 23 -14.85 -15.60 0.27
N HIS A 24 -14.08 -16.54 0.81
CA HIS A 24 -14.31 -17.16 2.12
C HIS A 24 -13.70 -16.35 3.28
N ILE A 25 -12.91 -15.32 3.01
CA ILE A 25 -12.28 -14.49 4.04
C ILE A 25 -13.19 -13.31 4.38
N THR A 26 -13.98 -13.45 5.43
CA THR A 26 -14.93 -12.42 5.88
C THR A 26 -14.25 -11.08 6.16
N LYS A 27 -13.07 -11.08 6.81
CA LYS A 27 -12.32 -9.85 7.11
C LYS A 27 -11.96 -9.04 5.86
N LEU A 28 -11.66 -9.72 4.76
CA LEU A 28 -11.32 -9.07 3.49
C LEU A 28 -12.56 -8.45 2.82
N GLN A 29 -13.72 -9.09 2.95
CA GLN A 29 -15.00 -8.53 2.51
C GLN A 29 -15.38 -7.29 3.32
N GLU A 30 -15.25 -7.36 4.65
CA GLU A 30 -15.47 -6.25 5.57
C GLU A 30 -14.53 -5.09 5.26
N PHE A 31 -13.24 -5.38 5.05
CA PHE A 31 -12.25 -4.39 4.64
C PHE A 31 -12.66 -3.67 3.36
N GLY A 32 -13.14 -4.39 2.34
CA GLY A 32 -13.65 -3.77 1.12
C GLY A 32 -14.89 -2.91 1.32
N GLY A 33 -15.80 -3.31 2.22
CA GLY A 33 -16.95 -2.50 2.63
C GLY A 33 -16.53 -1.19 3.31
N ILE A 34 -15.67 -1.29 4.32
CA ILE A 34 -15.12 -0.15 5.08
C ILE A 34 -14.36 0.78 4.14
N TYR A 35 -13.52 0.24 3.25
CA TYR A 35 -12.78 1.01 2.26
C TYR A 35 -13.71 1.88 1.40
N ARG A 36 -14.78 1.30 0.84
CA ARG A 36 -15.74 2.04 0.02
C ARG A 36 -16.45 3.15 0.79
N LEU A 37 -16.77 2.94 2.06
CA LEU A 37 -17.33 3.97 2.94
C LEU A 37 -16.32 5.08 3.20
N LEU A 38 -15.06 4.74 3.50
CA LEU A 38 -13.99 5.71 3.72
C LEU A 38 -13.72 6.57 2.49
N VAL A 39 -13.69 5.98 1.29
CA VAL A 39 -13.53 6.74 0.03
C VAL A 39 -14.65 7.76 -0.14
N LYS A 40 -15.90 7.41 0.19
CA LYS A 40 -17.04 8.33 0.10
C LYS A 40 -16.98 9.47 1.13
N ALA A 41 -16.59 9.15 2.37
CA ALA A 41 -16.55 10.12 3.46
C ALA A 41 -15.32 11.03 3.43
N ASN A 42 -14.13 10.47 3.14
CA ASN A 42 -12.86 11.16 3.03
C ASN A 42 -11.98 10.51 1.96
N PRO A 43 -12.05 10.98 0.70
CA PRO A 43 -11.29 10.40 -0.41
C PRO A 43 -9.77 10.39 -0.21
N ARG A 44 -9.21 11.29 0.59
CA ARG A 44 -7.75 11.33 0.87
C ARG A 44 -7.33 10.30 1.92
N GLY A 45 -8.25 9.90 2.80
CA GLY A 45 -7.97 9.03 3.94
C GLY A 45 -7.33 7.70 3.56
N PRO A 46 -7.88 6.93 2.59
CA PRO A 46 -7.30 5.65 2.19
C PRO A 46 -5.88 5.78 1.62
N MET A 47 -5.61 6.82 0.83
CA MET A 47 -4.27 7.10 0.29
C MET A 47 -3.27 7.44 1.40
N GLN A 48 -3.63 8.36 2.31
CA GLN A 48 -2.77 8.71 3.45
C GLN A 48 -2.53 7.49 4.34
N TYR A 49 -3.56 6.68 4.58
CA TYR A 49 -3.44 5.45 5.36
C TYR A 49 -2.52 4.43 4.68
N PHE A 50 -2.65 4.23 3.37
CA PHE A 50 -1.78 3.34 2.62
C PHE A 50 -0.33 3.81 2.69
N ILE A 51 -0.05 5.08 2.35
CA ILE A 51 1.29 5.66 2.41
C ILE A 51 1.87 5.55 3.82
N LYS A 52 1.08 5.83 4.86
CA LYS A 52 1.51 5.69 6.25
C LYS A 52 2.06 4.29 6.59
N ASN A 53 1.38 3.24 6.12
CA ASN A 53 1.66 1.88 6.54
C ASN A 53 2.56 1.10 5.57
N VAL A 54 2.54 1.45 4.28
CA VAL A 54 3.16 0.68 3.20
C VAL A 54 4.43 1.35 2.67
N SER A 55 4.56 2.69 2.75
CA SER A 55 5.70 3.41 2.16
C SER A 55 7.06 2.98 2.68
N LYS A 56 7.15 2.55 3.94
CA LYS A 56 8.38 2.02 4.55
C LYS A 56 8.89 0.72 3.90
N TYR A 57 8.11 0.12 3.01
CA TYR A 57 8.43 -1.12 2.28
C TYR A 57 8.51 -0.90 0.76
N ALA A 58 8.64 0.35 0.29
CA ALA A 58 8.61 0.64 -1.14
C ALA A 58 9.71 -0.09 -1.92
N GLU A 59 10.91 -0.22 -1.36
CA GLU A 59 12.02 -0.96 -1.95
C GLU A 59 11.70 -2.45 -2.07
N ASN A 60 11.14 -3.08 -1.03
CA ASN A 60 10.70 -4.47 -1.09
C ASN A 60 9.62 -4.64 -2.19
N ILE A 61 8.64 -3.74 -2.24
CA ILE A 61 7.54 -3.80 -3.21
C ILE A 61 8.02 -3.61 -4.65
N PHE A 62 8.95 -2.68 -4.89
CA PHE A 62 9.51 -2.45 -6.22
C PHE A 62 10.50 -3.53 -6.67
N ASN A 63 10.98 -4.36 -5.76
CA ASN A 63 11.84 -5.50 -6.05
C ASN A 63 11.08 -6.82 -5.99
N GLU A 64 9.76 -6.79 -5.80
CA GLU A 64 8.90 -7.98 -5.64
C GLU A 64 9.41 -8.93 -4.55
N ASP A 65 9.99 -8.36 -3.50
CA ASP A 65 10.59 -9.08 -2.40
C ASP A 65 9.51 -9.70 -1.51
N VAL A 66 9.43 -11.03 -1.57
CA VAL A 66 8.42 -11.85 -0.90
C VAL A 66 8.48 -11.72 0.62
N ASP A 67 9.61 -11.28 1.19
CA ASP A 67 9.73 -11.00 2.63
C ASP A 67 8.73 -9.92 3.10
N PHE A 68 8.24 -9.07 2.19
CA PHE A 68 7.15 -8.13 2.46
C PHE A 68 5.87 -8.84 2.94
N PHE A 69 5.54 -10.00 2.37
CA PHE A 69 4.36 -10.78 2.73
C PHE A 69 4.63 -11.79 3.84
N LEU A 70 5.81 -12.42 3.81
CA LEU A 70 6.14 -13.54 4.68
C LEU A 70 6.68 -13.13 6.06
N GLY A 71 6.92 -11.84 6.29
CA GLY A 71 7.22 -11.32 7.61
C GLY A 71 8.45 -11.99 8.23
N ASN A 72 9.64 -11.69 7.70
CA ASN A 72 10.88 -12.09 8.34
C ASN A 72 10.91 -11.57 9.80
N ALA A 73 11.59 -12.24 10.74
CA ALA A 73 11.53 -11.95 12.18
C ALA A 73 11.87 -10.48 12.56
N LYS A 74 12.56 -9.73 11.69
CA LYS A 74 12.81 -8.27 11.83
C LYS A 74 11.62 -7.37 11.45
N ILE A 75 10.66 -7.88 10.66
CA ILE A 75 9.43 -7.20 10.18
C ILE A 75 8.25 -7.43 11.15
N ASN A 76 8.39 -8.40 12.06
CA ASN A 76 7.32 -9.07 12.79
C ASN A 76 6.53 -8.23 13.83
N SER A 77 6.89 -6.97 14.10
CA SER A 77 6.04 -6.10 14.94
C SER A 77 5.10 -5.20 14.14
N ASN A 78 5.28 -5.10 12.82
CA ASN A 78 4.55 -4.12 12.00
C ASN A 78 4.32 -4.57 10.55
N VAL A 79 4.06 -5.87 10.31
CA VAL A 79 3.53 -6.30 9.01
C VAL A 79 2.39 -5.35 8.64
N SER A 80 2.46 -4.78 7.43
CA SER A 80 1.56 -3.72 7.02
C SER A 80 0.11 -4.17 7.27
N LYS A 81 -0.71 -3.31 7.87
CA LYS A 81 -2.13 -3.63 8.13
C LYS A 81 -2.86 -4.08 6.87
N LEU A 82 -2.45 -3.60 5.69
CA LEU A 82 -2.98 -4.12 4.43
C LEU A 82 -2.73 -5.63 4.29
N VAL A 83 -1.52 -6.11 4.58
CA VAL A 83 -1.15 -7.52 4.43
C VAL A 83 -1.84 -8.40 5.48
N THR A 84 -1.88 -7.96 6.75
CA THR A 84 -2.52 -8.71 7.84
C THR A 84 -4.04 -8.69 7.73
N ASP A 85 -4.64 -7.53 7.44
CA ASP A 85 -6.09 -7.36 7.44
C ASP A 85 -6.70 -7.99 6.18
N SER A 86 -5.94 -8.09 5.08
CA SER A 86 -6.35 -8.81 3.88
C SER A 86 -6.09 -10.32 3.94
N GLY A 87 -5.32 -10.81 4.92
CA GLY A 87 -4.87 -12.20 4.99
C GLY A 87 -3.86 -12.58 3.90
N LEU A 88 -3.22 -11.60 3.24
CA LEU A 88 -2.32 -11.88 2.11
C LEU A 88 -1.08 -12.65 2.55
N ASN A 89 -0.60 -12.45 3.78
CA ASN A 89 0.50 -13.20 4.36
C ASN A 89 0.24 -14.71 4.40
N GLU A 90 -1.00 -15.13 4.71
CA GLU A 90 -1.38 -16.54 4.83
C GLU A 90 -1.66 -17.18 3.47
N LEU A 91 -2.09 -16.39 2.51
CA LEU A 91 -2.55 -16.87 1.20
C LEU A 91 -1.51 -16.77 0.10
N TRP A 92 -0.44 -15.98 0.29
CA TRP A 92 0.54 -15.69 -0.75
C TRP A 92 1.10 -16.95 -1.41
N GLY A 93 1.42 -17.97 -0.61
CA GLY A 93 1.95 -19.25 -1.10
C GLY A 93 0.95 -20.07 -1.93
N ASN A 94 -0.35 -19.80 -1.81
CA ASN A 94 -1.41 -20.50 -2.53
C ASN A 94 -1.83 -19.79 -3.83
N LEU A 95 -1.28 -18.61 -4.09
CA LEU A 95 -1.53 -17.86 -5.32
C LEU A 95 -0.71 -18.43 -6.48
N ASP A 96 -1.31 -18.48 -7.67
CA ASP A 96 -0.54 -18.73 -8.89
C ASP A 96 0.38 -17.53 -9.20
N LYS A 97 1.39 -17.77 -10.06
CA LYS A 97 2.41 -16.75 -10.40
C LYS A 97 1.82 -15.51 -11.07
N GLU A 98 0.74 -15.66 -11.83
CA GLU A 98 0.09 -14.53 -12.51
C GLU A 98 -0.64 -13.64 -11.50
N SER A 99 -1.38 -14.24 -10.58
CA SER A 99 -2.04 -13.57 -9.46
C SER A 99 -1.03 -12.82 -8.59
N GLN A 100 0.08 -13.46 -8.20
CA GLN A 100 1.17 -12.82 -7.44
C GLN A 100 1.74 -11.60 -8.19
N LYS A 101 2.04 -11.77 -9.48
CA LYS A 101 2.57 -10.71 -10.34
C LYS A 101 1.59 -9.54 -10.47
N ASN A 102 0.30 -9.82 -10.57
CA ASN A 102 -0.72 -8.78 -10.65
C ASN A 102 -0.81 -8.00 -9.35
N ILE A 103 -0.80 -8.66 -8.18
CA ILE A 103 -0.78 -7.98 -6.88
C ILE A 103 0.45 -7.07 -6.76
N TRP A 104 1.64 -7.52 -7.18
CA TRP A 104 2.82 -6.67 -7.21
C TRP A 104 2.64 -5.41 -8.05
N ARG A 105 2.11 -5.56 -9.27
CA ARG A 105 1.82 -4.42 -10.15
C ARG A 105 0.86 -3.41 -9.52
N TYR A 106 -0.18 -3.90 -8.83
CA TYR A 106 -1.10 -3.03 -8.08
C TYR A 106 -0.37 -2.29 -6.95
N LEU A 107 0.39 -2.99 -6.11
CA LEU A 107 1.14 -2.38 -5.01
C LEU A 107 2.14 -1.32 -5.50
N GLN A 108 2.89 -1.63 -6.55
CA GLN A 108 3.84 -0.69 -7.17
C GLN A 108 3.12 0.52 -7.77
N GLY A 109 1.97 0.32 -8.42
CA GLY A 109 1.14 1.40 -8.95
C GLY A 109 0.59 2.30 -7.85
N LEU A 110 0.12 1.71 -6.75
CA LEU A 110 -0.37 2.42 -5.57
C LEU A 110 0.72 3.29 -4.95
N ILE A 111 1.92 2.74 -4.76
CA ILE A 111 3.08 3.52 -4.27
C ILE A 111 3.37 4.69 -5.21
N LYS A 112 3.47 4.45 -6.52
CA LYS A 112 3.75 5.52 -7.50
C LYS A 112 2.69 6.62 -7.46
N LEU A 113 1.40 6.26 -7.40
CA LEU A 113 0.29 7.22 -7.35
C LEU A 113 0.26 8.00 -6.04
N GLY A 114 0.46 7.30 -4.92
CA GLY A 114 0.46 7.92 -3.59
C GLY A 114 1.61 8.92 -3.44
N TYR A 115 2.84 8.55 -3.80
CA TYR A 115 3.98 9.49 -3.81
C TYR A 115 3.84 10.61 -4.84
N SER A 116 3.28 10.33 -6.02
CA SER A 116 2.98 11.35 -7.03
C SER A 116 2.00 12.41 -6.51
N SER A 117 1.11 12.05 -5.57
CA SER A 117 0.23 13.01 -4.90
C SER A 117 0.99 14.08 -4.10
N TYR A 118 2.20 13.76 -3.63
CA TYR A 118 3.14 14.65 -2.94
C TYR A 118 4.22 15.22 -3.89
N GLY A 119 4.07 15.06 -5.20
CA GLY A 119 5.02 15.56 -6.20
C GLY A 119 6.27 14.70 -6.41
N ILE A 120 6.37 13.56 -5.72
CA ILE A 120 7.50 12.63 -5.84
C ILE A 120 7.24 11.63 -6.96
N ARG A 121 8.18 11.50 -7.89
CA ARG A 121 8.08 10.61 -9.05
C ARG A 121 9.39 9.88 -9.28
N GLY A 122 9.32 8.69 -9.87
CA GLY A 122 10.48 7.82 -10.12
C GLY A 122 10.72 6.86 -8.97
N LYS A 123 11.08 5.61 -9.29
CA LYS A 123 11.31 4.55 -8.29
C LYS A 123 12.45 4.95 -7.37
N GLU A 124 13.52 5.49 -7.93
CA GLU A 124 14.76 5.85 -7.25
C GLU A 124 14.49 6.91 -6.16
N ARG A 125 13.75 7.97 -6.52
CA ARG A 125 13.38 9.03 -5.58
C ARG A 125 12.45 8.52 -4.48
N ILE A 126 11.50 7.65 -4.81
CA ILE A 126 10.60 7.07 -3.81
C ILE A 126 11.39 6.25 -2.78
N VAL A 127 12.33 5.42 -3.25
CA VAL A 127 13.18 4.60 -2.38
C VAL A 127 14.13 5.48 -1.55
N GLU A 128 14.69 6.54 -2.12
CA GLU A 128 15.48 7.52 -1.37
C GLU A 128 14.67 8.14 -0.21
N HIS A 129 13.43 8.57 -0.47
CA HIS A 129 12.56 9.12 0.57
C HIS A 129 12.22 8.07 1.62
N GLN A 130 11.97 6.81 1.23
CA GLN A 130 11.77 5.72 2.18
C GLN A 130 12.97 5.59 3.13
N ARG A 131 14.20 5.59 2.61
CA ARG A 131 15.42 5.45 3.42
C ARG A 131 15.55 6.59 4.42
N HIS A 132 15.33 7.84 3.98
CA HIS A 132 15.32 8.99 4.87
C HIS A 132 14.24 8.92 5.96
N ILE A 133 13.04 8.41 5.64
CA ILE A 133 11.97 8.21 6.63
C ILE A 133 12.39 7.17 7.68
N GLN A 134 13.06 6.09 7.26
CA GLN A 134 13.55 5.05 8.16
C GLN A 134 14.68 5.55 9.07
N GLU A 135 15.59 6.39 8.55
CA GLU A 135 16.71 6.99 9.29
C GLU A 135 16.28 8.08 10.28
N SER A 136 15.31 8.92 9.88
CA SER A 136 14.87 10.08 10.67
C SER A 136 13.87 9.75 11.79
N ASN A 137 13.37 8.51 11.85
CA ASN A 137 12.27 8.07 12.71
C ASN A 137 11.04 9.02 12.69
N THR A 138 10.89 9.80 11.61
CA THR A 138 9.82 10.78 11.44
C THR A 138 8.62 10.08 10.79
N PRO A 139 7.37 10.29 11.28
CA PRO A 139 6.20 9.75 10.63
C PRO A 139 6.15 10.17 9.15
N VAL A 140 6.01 9.20 8.24
CA VAL A 140 6.07 9.45 6.78
C VAL A 140 5.14 10.57 6.31
N LEU A 141 3.92 10.65 6.85
CA LEU A 141 2.99 11.72 6.49
C LEU A 141 3.49 13.09 6.96
N GLN A 142 4.06 13.17 8.16
CA GLN A 142 4.64 14.42 8.67
C GLN A 142 5.85 14.86 7.83
N TYR A 143 6.71 13.93 7.41
CA TYR A 143 7.82 14.23 6.51
C TYR A 143 7.34 14.69 5.13
N LEU A 144 6.38 13.97 4.53
CA LEU A 144 5.86 14.33 3.22
C LEU A 144 5.10 15.66 3.26
N GLU A 145 4.40 15.97 4.34
CA GLU A 145 3.69 17.24 4.52
C GLU A 145 4.65 18.40 4.85
N SER A 146 5.74 18.17 5.61
CA SER A 146 6.71 19.23 5.89
C SER A 146 7.53 19.61 4.67
N VAL A 147 7.86 18.63 3.82
CA VAL A 147 8.69 18.85 2.62
C VAL A 147 7.83 19.23 1.41
N TYR A 148 6.59 18.73 1.32
CA TYR A 148 5.75 18.86 0.12
C TYR A 148 4.30 19.32 0.35
N GLY A 149 3.91 19.62 1.60
CA GLY A 149 2.53 19.93 1.98
C GLY A 149 2.04 21.34 1.65
N ALA A 150 2.87 22.18 1.03
CA ALA A 150 2.44 23.48 0.51
C ALA A 150 1.90 23.32 -0.92
N ASN A 151 0.65 22.87 -1.08
CA ASN A 151 -0.19 23.10 -2.26
C ASN A 151 -1.68 23.08 -1.90
#